data_AF-A0A970I2Y8-F1
#
_entry.id   AF-A0A970I2Y8-F1
#
_cell.length_a   1.000
_cell.length_b   1.000
_cell.length_c   1.000
_cell.angle_alpha   90.00
_cell.angle_beta   90.00
_cell.angle_gamma   90.00
#
_symmetry.space_group_name_H-M   'P 1'
#
loop_
_entity.id
_entity.type
_entity.pdbx_description
1 polymer ?
#
loop_
_entity_poly.entity_id
_entity_poly.type
_entity_poly.pdbx_seq_one_letter_code
_entity_poly.pdbx_strand_id
1 'polypeptide(L)'
;MRKKIHLPETHTRSLSSALIVVEKSLLELEDMLTKKADSCCNLLIKDIDDKTMANNIESIREAKKYIGEMAEKYGTTAEKTSLERVIKAKRAKIWEVLTDTLSGKIKGYGKLPKKYVAEYDADINKLIELTNRINS
;
A
#
# COMPACT_ATOMS: atom_id res chain seq x y z
N MET A 1 -22.24 4.14 -26.96
CA MET A 1 -22.46 3.45 -25.66
C MET A 1 -22.19 1.97 -25.85
N ARG A 2 -21.21 1.38 -25.16
CA ARG A 2 -20.98 -0.08 -25.20
C ARG A 2 -22.13 -0.78 -24.47
N LYS A 3 -22.64 -1.89 -25.01
CA LYS A 3 -23.74 -2.68 -24.44
C LYS A 3 -23.36 -3.15 -23.03
N LYS A 4 -24.18 -2.85 -22.02
CA LYS A 4 -24.01 -3.39 -20.66
C LYS A 4 -24.19 -4.91 -20.69
N ILE A 5 -23.32 -5.62 -19.99
CA ILE A 5 -23.37 -7.08 -19.85
C ILE A 5 -23.78 -7.39 -18.41
N HIS A 6 -24.84 -8.18 -18.27
CA HIS A 6 -25.28 -8.66 -16.96
C HIS A 6 -24.62 -10.00 -16.67
N LEU A 7 -23.75 -10.03 -15.67
CA LEU A 7 -23.11 -11.25 -15.18
C LEU A 7 -23.86 -11.77 -13.94
N PRO A 8 -23.77 -13.09 -13.65
CA PRO A 8 -24.19 -13.60 -12.35
C PRO A 8 -23.53 -12.85 -11.20
N GLU A 9 -24.22 -12.71 -10.07
CA GLU A 9 -23.75 -11.90 -8.93
C GLU A 9 -22.36 -12.34 -8.44
N THR A 10 -22.12 -13.65 -8.37
CA THR A 10 -20.81 -14.21 -7.96
C THR A 10 -19.68 -13.79 -8.90
N HIS A 11 -19.96 -13.72 -10.20
CA HIS A 11 -18.99 -13.32 -11.22
C HIS A 11 -18.76 -11.81 -11.19
N THR A 12 -19.84 -11.03 -11.02
CA THR A 12 -19.76 -9.57 -10.84
C THR A 12 -18.93 -9.21 -9.60
N ARG A 13 -19.13 -9.91 -8.49
CA ARG A 13 -18.37 -9.72 -7.25
C ARG A 13 -16.90 -10.09 -7.43
N SER A 14 -16.64 -11.26 -8.01
CA SER A 14 -15.27 -11.71 -8.31
C SER A 14 -14.52 -10.70 -9.20
N LEU A 15 -15.16 -10.24 -10.27
CA LEU A 15 -14.61 -9.22 -11.16
C LEU A 15 -14.39 -7.89 -10.44
N SER A 16 -15.34 -7.45 -9.60
CA SER A 16 -15.20 -6.21 -8.83
C SER A 16 -13.96 -6.25 -7.94
N SER A 17 -13.77 -7.34 -7.19
CA SER A 17 -12.58 -7.52 -6.34
C SER A 17 -11.29 -7.52 -7.15
N ALA A 18 -11.26 -8.20 -8.30
CA ALA A 18 -10.09 -8.23 -9.16
C ALA A 18 -9.74 -6.84 -9.71
N LEU A 19 -10.72 -6.09 -10.22
CA LEU A 19 -10.52 -4.74 -10.73
C LEU A 19 -9.99 -3.78 -9.65
N ILE A 20 -10.55 -3.85 -8.43
CA ILE A 20 -10.09 -3.02 -7.30
C ILE A 20 -8.63 -3.32 -6.94
N VAL A 21 -8.25 -4.60 -6.91
CA VAL A 21 -6.86 -5.00 -6.58
C VAL A 21 -5.90 -4.51 -7.65
N VAL A 22 -6.22 -4.72 -8.94
CA VAL A 22 -5.37 -4.27 -10.06
C VAL A 22 -5.26 -2.75 -10.07
N GLU A 23 -6.37 -2.02 -9.88
CA GLU A 23 -6.35 -0.55 -9.82
C GLU A 23 -5.47 -0.04 -8.68
N LYS A 24 -5.56 -0.62 -7.48
CA LYS A 24 -4.70 -0.27 -6.33
C LYS A 24 -3.22 -0.50 -6.65
N SER A 25 -2.86 -1.64 -7.24
CA SER A 25 -1.47 -1.92 -7.63
C SER A 25 -0.95 -0.96 -8.72
N LEU A 26 -1.79 -0.57 -9.68
CA LEU A 26 -1.43 0.40 -10.71
C LEU A 26 -1.20 1.80 -10.12
N LEU A 27 -2.01 2.22 -9.14
CA LEU A 27 -1.83 3.48 -8.42
C LEU A 27 -0.53 3.49 -7.62
N GLU A 28 -0.21 2.40 -6.92
CA GLU A 28 1.06 2.25 -6.19
C GLU A 28 2.26 2.32 -7.14
N LEU A 29 2.19 1.64 -8.29
CA LEU A 29 3.26 1.68 -9.29
C LEU A 29 3.44 3.06 -9.93
N GLU A 30 2.34 3.75 -10.25
CA GLU A 30 2.38 5.14 -10.74
C GLU A 30 3.04 6.07 -9.71
N ASP A 31 2.76 5.87 -8.42
CA ASP A 31 3.37 6.61 -7.32
C ASP A 31 4.90 6.42 -7.29
N MET A 32 5.35 5.17 -7.41
CA MET A 32 6.78 4.82 -7.42
C MET A 32 7.53 5.40 -8.63
N LEU A 33 6.89 5.48 -9.80
CA LEU A 33 7.48 6.03 -11.02
C LEU A 33 7.52 7.56 -11.03
N THR A 34 6.61 8.22 -10.30
CA THR A 34 6.45 9.68 -10.35
C THR A 34 7.02 10.40 -9.16
N LYS A 35 6.99 9.79 -7.97
CA LYS A 35 7.48 10.41 -6.74
C LYS A 35 8.88 9.92 -6.41
N LYS A 36 9.77 10.87 -6.12
CA LYS A 36 11.02 10.57 -5.43
C LYS A 36 10.69 10.31 -3.96
N ALA A 37 10.62 9.03 -3.58
CA ALA A 37 10.50 8.66 -2.18
C ALA A 37 11.87 8.77 -1.51
N ASP A 38 12.05 9.74 -0.62
CA ASP A 38 13.23 9.81 0.24
C ASP A 38 13.06 8.74 1.34
N SER A 39 13.63 7.56 1.07
CA SER A 39 13.59 6.41 1.96
C SER A 39 14.99 6.11 2.46
N CYS A 40 15.16 6.02 3.79
CA CYS A 40 16.44 5.67 4.41
C CYS A 40 16.69 4.16 4.48
N CYS A 41 15.62 3.36 4.57
CA CYS A 41 15.71 1.91 4.78
C CYS A 41 15.54 1.10 3.48
N ASN A 42 14.96 1.70 2.44
CA ASN A 42 14.71 1.02 1.16
C ASN A 42 14.96 1.99 0.00
N LEU A 43 16.17 1.93 -0.57
CA LEU A 43 16.58 2.80 -1.67
C LEU A 43 16.16 2.20 -3.01
N LEU A 44 15.27 2.90 -3.72
CA LEU A 44 14.93 2.55 -5.09
C LEU A 44 16.02 3.10 -6.02
N ILE A 45 16.74 2.21 -6.70
CA ILE A 45 17.70 2.58 -7.73
C ILE A 45 16.91 2.77 -9.03
N LYS A 46 17.07 3.94 -9.67
CA LYS A 46 16.50 4.18 -10.99
C LYS A 46 17.42 3.55 -12.05
N ASP A 47 17.11 2.31 -12.41
CA ASP A 47 17.79 1.51 -13.43
C ASP A 47 17.04 1.48 -14.78
N ILE A 48 16.03 2.34 -14.94
CA ILE A 48 15.28 2.54 -16.17
C ILE A 48 15.49 3.95 -16.73
N ASP A 49 15.52 4.06 -18.06
CA ASP A 49 15.62 5.35 -18.74
C ASP A 49 14.31 6.16 -18.69
N ASP A 50 14.40 7.46 -18.96
CA ASP A 50 13.25 8.37 -18.90
C ASP A 50 12.17 8.01 -19.92
N LYS A 51 12.56 7.46 -21.06
CA LYS A 51 11.62 7.04 -22.11
C LYS A 51 10.78 5.85 -21.66
N THR A 52 11.41 4.85 -21.08
CA THR A 52 10.77 3.65 -20.52
C THR A 52 9.86 4.05 -19.37
N MET A 53 10.31 4.94 -18.50
CA MET A 53 9.50 5.48 -17.41
C MET A 53 8.24 6.20 -17.93
N ALA A 54 8.37 7.06 -18.95
CA ALA A 54 7.25 7.76 -19.55
C ALA A 54 6.25 6.79 -20.21
N ASN A 55 6.74 5.81 -20.97
CA ASN A 55 5.91 4.78 -21.59
C ASN A 55 5.14 3.93 -20.55
N ASN A 56 5.79 3.60 -19.43
CA ASN A 56 5.15 2.87 -18.34
C ASN A 56 4.02 3.69 -17.70
N ILE A 57 4.24 4.98 -17.45
CA ILE A 57 3.22 5.89 -16.91
C ILE A 57 2.03 5.99 -17.87
N GLU A 58 2.28 6.11 -19.18
CA GLU A 58 1.22 6.16 -20.18
C GLU A 58 0.40 4.86 -20.21
N SER A 59 1.09 3.71 -20.20
CA SER A 59 0.45 2.38 -20.17
C SER A 59 -0.40 2.18 -18.91
N ILE A 60 0.08 2.65 -17.74
CA ILE A 60 -0.67 2.59 -16.48
C ILE A 60 -1.96 3.44 -16.57
N ARG A 61 -1.87 4.64 -17.15
CA ARG A 61 -3.05 5.51 -17.33
C ARG A 61 -4.08 4.90 -18.27
N GLU A 62 -3.63 4.29 -19.36
CA GLU A 62 -4.50 3.57 -20.29
C GLU A 62 -5.20 2.39 -19.59
N ALA A 63 -4.44 1.59 -18.82
CA ALA A 63 -4.99 0.46 -18.07
C ALA A 63 -6.05 0.91 -17.05
N LYS A 64 -5.80 1.98 -16.27
CA LYS A 64 -6.76 2.55 -15.32
C LYS A 64 -8.04 3.02 -16.01
N LYS A 65 -7.92 3.70 -17.15
CA LYS A 65 -9.08 4.10 -17.96
C LYS A 65 -9.88 2.88 -18.40
N TYR A 66 -9.21 1.85 -18.89
CA TYR A 66 -9.87 0.62 -19.34
C TYR A 66 -10.55 -0.14 -18.19
N ILE A 67 -9.98 -0.12 -16.98
CA ILE A 67 -10.65 -0.64 -15.77
C ILE A 67 -11.98 0.09 -15.52
N GLY A 68 -12.00 1.42 -15.64
CA GLY A 68 -13.23 2.21 -15.54
C GLY A 68 -14.28 1.81 -16.59
N GLU A 69 -13.85 1.65 -17.84
CA GLU A 69 -14.73 1.16 -18.92
C GLU A 69 -15.27 -0.25 -18.65
N MET A 70 -14.44 -1.14 -18.09
CA MET A 70 -14.86 -2.48 -17.68
C MET A 70 -15.88 -2.41 -16.54
N ALA A 71 -15.62 -1.57 -15.54
CA ALA A 71 -16.51 -1.41 -14.39
C ALA A 71 -17.92 -0.98 -14.83
N GLU A 72 -18.00 0.00 -15.74
CA GLU A 72 -19.27 0.44 -16.33
C GLU A 72 -19.95 -0.64 -17.16
N LYS A 73 -19.17 -1.36 -18.00
CA LYS A 73 -19.68 -2.40 -18.91
C LYS A 73 -20.31 -3.57 -18.15
N TYR A 74 -19.68 -4.00 -17.07
CA TYR A 74 -20.11 -5.16 -16.28
C TYR A 74 -20.92 -4.80 -15.02
N GLY A 75 -21.14 -3.52 -14.77
CA GLY A 75 -21.91 -3.05 -13.61
C GLY A 75 -21.25 -3.38 -12.27
N THR A 76 -19.91 -3.32 -12.20
CA THR A 76 -19.20 -3.50 -10.93
C THR A 76 -19.41 -2.28 -10.03
N THR A 77 -19.21 -2.46 -8.73
CA THR A 77 -19.39 -1.39 -7.75
C THR A 77 -18.04 -0.90 -7.26
N ALA A 78 -17.88 0.42 -7.19
CA ALA A 78 -16.74 1.03 -6.51
C ALA A 78 -16.90 0.86 -5.00
N GLU A 79 -15.83 0.42 -4.34
CA GLU A 79 -15.78 0.32 -2.89
C GLU A 79 -15.60 1.73 -2.28
N LYS A 80 -16.52 2.13 -1.39
CA LYS A 80 -16.37 3.36 -0.61
C LYS A 80 -15.70 3.04 0.72
N THR A 81 -14.43 3.40 0.86
CA THR A 81 -13.70 3.27 2.12
C THR A 81 -13.44 4.65 2.73
N SER A 82 -13.65 4.79 4.04
CA SER A 82 -13.29 6.01 4.77
C SER A 82 -11.77 6.14 4.86
N LEU A 83 -11.24 7.31 4.49
CA LEU A 83 -9.82 7.62 4.63
C LEU A 83 -9.36 7.49 6.09
N GLU A 84 -10.18 7.92 7.05
CA GLU A 84 -9.93 7.74 8.48
C GLU A 84 -9.78 6.25 8.84
N ARG A 85 -10.62 5.37 8.28
CA ARG A 85 -10.47 3.92 8.51
C ARG A 85 -9.16 3.38 7.93
N VAL A 86 -8.75 3.86 6.75
CA VAL A 86 -7.47 3.49 6.14
C VAL A 86 -6.30 3.93 7.02
N ILE A 87 -6.31 5.18 7.48
CA ILE A 87 -5.27 5.74 8.37
C ILE A 87 -5.18 4.91 9.66
N LYS A 88 -6.32 4.65 10.31
CA LYS A 88 -6.39 3.83 11.53
C LYS A 88 -5.84 2.42 11.31
N ALA A 89 -6.21 1.76 10.21
CA ALA A 89 -5.74 0.42 9.88
C ALA A 89 -4.22 0.38 9.63
N LYS A 90 -3.68 1.35 8.88
CA LYS A 90 -2.24 1.44 8.62
C LYS A 90 -1.46 1.73 9.91
N ARG A 91 -1.95 2.62 10.76
CA ARG A 91 -1.34 2.89 12.07
C ARG A 91 -1.33 1.67 12.98
N ALA A 92 -2.45 0.93 13.03
CA ALA A 92 -2.52 -0.30 13.81
C ALA A 92 -1.46 -1.32 13.34
N LYS A 93 -1.27 -1.45 12.01
CA LYS A 93 -0.24 -2.35 11.47
C LYS A 93 1.18 -1.89 11.79
N ILE A 94 1.45 -0.59 11.72
CA ILE A 94 2.76 -0.02 12.10
C ILE A 94 3.03 -0.30 13.59
N TRP A 95 2.04 -0.05 14.45
CA TRP A 95 2.15 -0.29 15.89
C TRP A 95 2.39 -1.76 16.21
N GLU A 96 1.69 -2.68 15.54
CA GLU A 96 1.89 -4.13 15.66
C GLU A 96 3.35 -4.50 15.35
N VAL A 97 3.87 -4.07 14.19
CA VAL A 97 5.25 -4.35 13.77
C VAL A 97 6.26 -3.80 14.79
N LEU A 98 6.13 -2.53 15.21
CA LEU A 98 7.07 -1.92 16.15
C LEU A 98 7.04 -2.58 17.52
N THR A 99 5.86 -2.96 17.99
CA THR A 99 5.70 -3.62 19.30
C THR A 99 6.34 -5.01 19.27
N ASP A 100 6.20 -5.74 18.17
CA ASP A 100 6.81 -7.06 18.00
C ASP A 100 8.34 -6.99 17.87
N THR A 101 8.89 -5.81 17.51
CA THR A 101 10.35 -5.60 17.51
C THR A 101 10.96 -5.28 18.86
N LEU A 102 10.18 -5.01 19.92
CA LEU A 102 10.75 -4.72 21.25
C LEU A 102 11.65 -5.86 21.77
N SER A 103 12.68 -5.51 22.54
CA SER A 103 13.67 -6.46 23.05
C SER A 103 13.05 -7.67 23.79
N GLY A 104 11.93 -7.44 24.48
CA GLY A 104 11.16 -8.46 25.20
C GLY A 104 10.39 -9.43 24.30
N LYS A 105 10.17 -9.08 23.03
CA LYS A 105 9.36 -9.82 22.04
C LYS A 105 10.21 -10.57 21.00
N ILE A 106 11.41 -10.09 20.70
CA ILE A 106 12.32 -10.67 19.70
C ILE A 106 13.18 -11.86 20.19
N LYS A 107 12.79 -12.53 21.29
CA LYS A 107 13.61 -13.59 21.92
C LYS A 107 13.96 -14.76 20.99
N GLY A 108 13.20 -14.96 19.90
CA GLY A 108 13.46 -15.98 18.88
C GLY A 108 14.61 -15.67 17.91
N TYR A 109 15.10 -14.42 17.87
CA TYR A 109 16.18 -13.96 16.97
C TYR A 109 17.55 -13.87 17.67
N GLY A 110 17.65 -14.40 18.89
CA GLY A 110 18.83 -14.29 19.75
C GLY A 110 18.61 -13.34 20.93
N LYS A 111 19.53 -13.37 21.91
CA LYS A 111 19.47 -12.47 23.07
C LYS A 111 20.17 -11.15 22.74
N LEU A 112 19.43 -10.05 22.81
CA LEU A 112 20.01 -8.71 22.75
C LEU A 112 20.95 -8.50 23.96
N PRO A 113 22.18 -8.00 23.77
CA PRO A 113 23.08 -7.74 24.88
C PRO A 113 22.45 -6.77 25.89
N LYS A 114 22.46 -7.12 27.18
CA LYS A 114 21.78 -6.37 28.26
C LYS A 114 22.11 -4.86 28.25
N LYS A 115 23.33 -4.50 27.90
CA LYS A 115 23.79 -3.10 27.82
C LYS A 115 23.08 -2.26 26.75
N TYR A 116 22.52 -2.87 25.71
CA TYR A 116 21.84 -2.17 24.61
C TYR A 116 20.32 -2.18 24.73
N VAL A 117 19.76 -2.96 25.66
CA VAL A 117 18.30 -3.15 25.79
C VAL A 117 17.57 -1.84 26.01
N ALA A 118 18.07 -1.00 26.93
CA ALA A 118 17.41 0.25 27.29
C ALA A 118 17.38 1.25 26.13
N GLU A 119 18.51 1.42 25.43
CA GLU A 119 18.64 2.32 24.27
C GLU A 119 17.79 1.83 23.09
N TYR A 120 17.86 0.54 22.77
CA TYR A 120 17.08 -0.09 21.71
C TYR A 120 15.56 0.09 21.91
N ASP A 121 15.06 -0.22 23.12
CA ASP A 121 13.64 -0.06 23.40
C ASP A 121 13.24 1.43 23.45
N ALA A 122 14.12 2.33 23.85
CA ALA A 122 13.86 3.77 23.81
C ALA A 122 13.67 4.29 22.37
N ASP A 123 14.49 3.84 21.42
CA ASP A 123 14.38 4.20 20.01
C ASP A 123 13.07 3.69 19.38
N ILE A 124 12.71 2.43 19.65
CA ILE A 124 11.45 1.86 19.17
C ILE A 124 10.26 2.62 19.76
N ASN A 125 10.28 2.88 21.07
CA ASN A 125 9.23 3.65 21.72
C ASN A 125 9.12 5.06 21.16
N LYS A 126 10.25 5.69 20.79
CA LYS A 126 10.23 6.99 20.14
C LYS A 126 9.52 6.93 18.78
N LEU A 127 9.78 5.89 17.99
CA LEU A 127 9.11 5.69 16.71
C LEU A 127 7.60 5.38 16.87
N ILE A 128 7.23 4.62 17.90
CA ILE A 128 5.82 4.42 18.29
C ILE A 128 5.15 5.76 18.62
N GLU A 129 5.81 6.60 19.42
CA GLU A 129 5.29 7.93 19.78
C GLU A 129 5.06 8.80 18.53
N LEU A 130 6.04 8.86 17.62
CA LEU A 130 5.94 9.64 16.38
C LEU A 130 4.81 9.15 15.47
N THR A 131 4.67 7.83 15.31
CA THR A 131 3.63 7.23 14.47
C THR A 131 2.23 7.38 15.07
N ASN A 132 2.10 7.41 16.40
CA ASN A 132 0.84 7.68 17.09
C ASN A 132 0.34 9.12 16.93
N ARG A 133 1.21 10.08 16.58
CA ARG A 133 0.80 11.47 16.31
C ARG A 133 0.09 11.64 14.96
N ILE A 134 0.14 10.63 14.09
CA ILE A 134 -0.59 10.63 12.82
C ILE A 134 -2.09 10.45 13.13
N ASN A 135 -2.81 11.57 13.06
CA ASN A 135 -4.24 11.66 13.32
C ASN A 135 -5.02 12.03 12.05
N SER A 136 -6.30 11.66 12.04
CA SER A 136 -7.30 11.99 11.02
C SER A 136 -8.47 12.68 11.68
#